data_AF-K0EL00-F1
#
_entry.id   AF-K0EL00-F1
#
_cell.length_a   1.000
_cell.length_b   1.000
_cell.length_c   1.000
_cell.angle_alpha   90.00
_cell.angle_beta   90.00
_cell.angle_gamma   90.00
#
_symmetry.space_group_name_H-M   'P 1'
#
loop_
_entity.id
_entity.type
_entity.pdbx_description
1 polymer ?
#
loop_
_entity_poly.entity_id
_entity_poly.type
_entity_poly.pdbx_seq_one_letter_code
_entity_poly.pdbx_strand_id
1 'polypeptide(L)'
;MTGSWVRFISGSTLLAAVVASAIVTAGPAAAEPRDCTLDRTLTGATGFCPGGDGFFTVEADCIGISIGRNPGIGPYRQSSQRHAYAGPHPELDATQTHPHAECNEFITGHFGILVDARLYETFR
;
A
#
# COMPACT_ATOMS: atom_id res chain seq x y z
N MET A 1 40.71 18.23 -30.15
CA MET A 1 40.09 18.24 -28.81
C MET A 1 38.61 18.53 -28.99
N THR A 2 37.79 17.51 -29.18
CA THR A 2 36.35 17.65 -29.42
C THR A 2 35.60 16.98 -28.29
N GLY A 3 35.22 17.77 -27.29
CA GLY A 3 34.44 17.32 -26.14
C GLY A 3 33.00 17.02 -26.54
N SER A 4 32.60 15.76 -26.44
CA SER A 4 31.20 15.34 -26.60
C SER A 4 30.43 15.61 -25.30
N TRP A 5 29.66 16.68 -25.28
CA TRP A 5 28.69 16.97 -24.23
C TRP A 5 27.42 16.12 -24.46
N VAL A 6 27.29 15.03 -23.72
CA VAL A 6 26.09 14.18 -23.74
C VAL A 6 24.96 14.90 -22.99
N ARG A 7 23.88 15.20 -23.71
CA ARG A 7 22.68 15.90 -23.23
C ARG A 7 21.86 15.03 -22.25
N PHE A 8 21.86 15.39 -20.97
CA PHE A 8 21.04 14.81 -19.90
C PHE A 8 19.58 15.35 -19.90
N ILE A 9 18.81 15.18 -20.98
CA ILE A 9 17.42 15.73 -21.08
C ILE A 9 16.35 14.61 -21.12
N SER A 10 16.67 13.36 -20.77
CA SER A 10 15.72 12.23 -20.90
C SER A 10 15.08 11.77 -19.58
N GLY A 11 15.54 12.22 -18.41
CA GLY A 11 15.09 11.65 -17.12
C GLY A 11 13.73 12.15 -16.65
N SER A 12 13.44 13.44 -16.81
CA SER A 12 12.29 14.09 -16.17
C SER A 12 10.94 13.74 -16.82
N THR A 13 10.93 13.48 -18.13
CA THR A 13 9.71 13.12 -18.87
C THR A 13 9.28 11.68 -18.60
N LEU A 14 10.24 10.77 -18.38
CA LEU A 14 9.94 9.39 -17.97
C LEU A 14 9.36 9.34 -16.55
N LEU A 15 9.89 10.14 -15.62
CA LEU A 15 9.31 10.25 -14.28
C LEU A 15 7.87 10.79 -14.32
N ALA A 16 7.61 11.82 -15.13
CA ALA A 16 6.26 12.39 -15.25
C ALA A 16 5.25 11.40 -15.84
N ALA A 17 5.66 10.56 -16.79
CA ALA A 17 4.80 9.54 -17.39
C ALA A 17 4.45 8.41 -16.40
N VAL A 18 5.38 8.01 -15.53
CA VAL A 18 5.15 6.99 -14.48
C VAL A 18 4.21 7.52 -13.40
N VAL A 19 4.32 8.80 -13.04
CA VAL A 19 3.40 9.43 -12.07
C VAL A 19 2.01 9.59 -12.68
N ALA A 20 1.91 10.00 -13.95
CA ALA A 20 0.61 10.21 -14.61
C ALA A 20 -0.20 8.91 -14.80
N SER A 21 0.46 7.78 -15.07
CA SER A 21 -0.22 6.49 -15.22
C SER A 21 -0.70 5.90 -13.90
N ALA A 22 -0.04 6.21 -12.78
CA ALA A 22 -0.46 5.78 -11.45
C ALA A 22 -1.75 6.48 -10.96
N ILE A 23 -2.07 7.66 -11.49
CA ILE A 23 -3.27 8.43 -11.10
C ILE A 23 -4.55 7.82 -11.71
N VAL A 24 -4.44 7.00 -12.75
CA VAL A 24 -5.61 6.49 -13.51
C VAL A 24 -6.21 5.20 -12.94
N THR A 25 -5.56 4.55 -11.96
CA THR A 25 -5.98 3.22 -11.45
C THR A 25 -6.55 3.22 -10.04
N ALA A 26 -6.91 4.38 -9.47
CA ALA A 26 -7.67 4.42 -8.22
C ALA A 26 -9.11 3.89 -8.48
N GLY A 27 -9.24 2.57 -8.50
CA GLY A 27 -10.51 1.86 -8.64
C GLY A 27 -11.41 2.03 -7.43
N PRO A 28 -12.72 1.74 -7.57
CA PRO A 28 -13.67 1.89 -6.49
C PRO A 28 -13.30 0.91 -5.37
N ALA A 29 -13.14 1.43 -4.16
CA ALA A 29 -12.86 0.65 -2.96
C ALA A 29 -13.82 -0.56 -2.89
N ALA A 30 -13.24 -1.76 -2.80
CA ALA A 30 -14.00 -2.96 -2.53
C ALA A 30 -14.88 -2.73 -1.29
N ALA A 31 -16.17 -3.08 -1.38
CA ALA A 31 -17.15 -2.83 -0.32
C ALA A 31 -16.60 -3.29 1.04
N GLU A 32 -16.34 -2.32 1.93
CA GLU A 32 -15.82 -2.59 3.26
C GLU A 32 -16.82 -3.49 4.03
N PRO A 33 -16.33 -4.41 4.89
CA PRO A 33 -17.21 -5.13 5.80
C PRO A 33 -18.03 -4.13 6.63
N ARG A 34 -19.27 -4.49 6.99
CA ARG A 34 -20.15 -3.57 7.75
C ARG A 34 -19.42 -3.09 9.01
N ASP A 35 -19.49 -1.78 9.25
CA ASP A 35 -18.84 -1.09 10.36
C ASP A 35 -17.30 -1.09 10.32
N CYS A 36 -16.71 -1.28 9.13
CA CYS A 36 -15.30 -1.04 8.89
C CYS A 36 -15.06 0.16 7.96
N THR A 37 -13.94 0.85 8.16
CA THR A 37 -13.44 1.93 7.30
C THR A 37 -11.99 1.67 6.93
N LEU A 38 -11.64 1.92 5.68
CA LEU A 38 -10.29 1.81 5.14
C LEU A 38 -9.67 3.20 5.01
N ASP A 39 -8.71 3.51 5.86
CA ASP A 39 -7.91 4.73 5.76
C ASP A 39 -6.73 4.50 4.80
N ARG A 40 -6.61 5.34 3.77
CA ARG A 40 -5.60 5.21 2.72
C ARG A 40 -4.60 6.35 2.86
N THR A 41 -3.32 6.01 2.87
CA THR A 41 -2.21 6.96 2.74
C THR A 41 -1.58 6.85 1.36
N LEU A 42 -0.67 7.76 1.02
CA LEU A 42 0.06 7.72 -0.25
C LEU A 42 0.83 6.39 -0.43
N THR A 43 1.22 5.74 0.66
CA THR A 43 2.14 4.61 0.67
C THR A 43 1.56 3.37 1.34
N GLY A 44 0.30 3.37 1.74
CA GLY A 44 -0.27 2.24 2.47
C GLY A 44 -1.74 2.41 2.79
N ALA A 45 -2.31 1.43 3.49
CA ALA A 45 -3.69 1.49 3.95
C ALA A 45 -3.85 0.78 5.30
N THR A 46 -4.80 1.26 6.10
CA THR A 46 -5.13 0.74 7.43
C THR A 46 -6.64 0.50 7.52
N GLY A 47 -7.04 -0.67 7.98
CA GLY A 47 -8.45 -1.02 8.18
C GLY A 47 -8.87 -0.83 9.63
N PHE A 48 -9.91 -0.04 9.86
CA PHE A 48 -10.50 0.19 11.17
C PHE A 48 -11.88 -0.46 11.24
N CYS A 49 -12.09 -1.41 12.15
CA CYS A 49 -13.34 -2.16 12.27
C CYS A 49 -13.90 -2.07 13.69
N PRO A 50 -14.47 -0.92 14.12
CA PRO A 50 -14.98 -0.71 15.48
C PRO A 50 -16.03 -1.73 15.96
N GLY A 51 -16.83 -2.28 15.04
CA GLY A 51 -17.84 -3.29 15.34
C GLY A 51 -17.42 -4.74 15.03
N GLY A 52 -16.20 -4.94 14.52
CA GLY A 52 -15.73 -6.26 14.10
C GLY A 52 -15.10 -7.03 15.25
N ASP A 53 -15.56 -8.25 15.49
CA ASP A 53 -14.81 -9.26 16.23
C ASP A 53 -14.45 -10.37 15.23
N GLY A 54 -13.18 -10.45 14.86
CA GLY A 54 -12.70 -11.38 13.84
C GLY A 54 -11.40 -10.95 13.18
N PHE A 55 -10.91 -11.78 12.27
CA PHE A 55 -9.69 -11.50 11.53
C PHE A 55 -10.00 -10.75 10.24
N PHE A 56 -9.39 -9.58 10.09
CA PHE A 56 -9.51 -8.75 8.91
C PHE A 56 -8.18 -8.67 8.20
N THR A 57 -8.23 -8.69 6.87
CA THR A 57 -7.05 -8.53 6.02
C THR A 57 -7.18 -7.25 5.22
N VAL A 58 -6.13 -6.43 5.29
CA VAL A 58 -5.92 -5.31 4.37
C VAL A 58 -4.92 -5.74 3.33
N GLU A 59 -5.21 -5.39 2.09
CA GLU A 59 -4.29 -5.56 0.98
C GLU A 59 -4.09 -4.24 0.27
N ALA A 60 -2.83 -3.89 0.09
CA ALA A 60 -2.37 -2.71 -0.62
C ALA A 60 -1.75 -3.17 -1.95
N ASP A 61 -2.33 -2.73 -3.06
CA ASP A 61 -1.72 -2.86 -4.37
C ASP A 61 -0.85 -1.62 -4.60
N CYS A 62 0.43 -1.84 -4.85
CA CYS A 62 1.46 -0.82 -4.89
C CYS A 62 2.17 -0.82 -6.24
N ILE A 63 2.70 0.33 -6.63
CA ILE A 63 3.65 0.46 -7.74
C ILE A 63 4.92 1.14 -7.25
N GLY A 64 6.07 0.56 -7.58
CA GLY A 64 7.34 1.11 -7.12
C GLY A 64 8.54 0.24 -7.44
N ILE A 65 9.54 0.32 -6.58
CA ILE A 65 10.85 -0.30 -6.74
C ILE A 65 10.97 -1.43 -5.71
N SER A 66 11.41 -2.61 -6.16
CA SER A 66 11.96 -3.65 -5.29
C SER A 66 13.49 -3.59 -5.38
N ILE A 67 14.16 -3.60 -4.23
CA ILE A 67 15.63 -3.68 -4.12
C ILE A 67 16.10 -5.02 -3.50
N GLY A 68 15.16 -5.95 -3.32
CA GLY A 68 15.43 -7.27 -2.75
C GLY A 68 16.13 -8.21 -3.74
N ARG A 69 15.82 -9.50 -3.62
CA ARG A 69 16.49 -10.57 -4.40
C ARG A 69 16.35 -10.42 -5.91
N ASN A 70 15.26 -9.79 -6.37
CA ASN A 70 14.97 -9.50 -7.77
C ASN A 70 14.69 -8.00 -7.91
N PRO A 71 15.72 -7.16 -8.06
CA PRO A 71 15.51 -5.72 -8.15
C PRO A 71 14.76 -5.37 -9.43
N GLY A 72 13.82 -4.44 -9.32
CA GLY A 72 12.97 -4.08 -10.45
C GLY A 72 12.01 -2.95 -10.13
N ILE A 73 11.40 -2.40 -11.18
CA ILE A 73 10.32 -1.42 -11.08
C ILE A 73 9.05 -2.11 -11.57
N GLY A 74 7.99 -2.08 -10.78
CA GLY A 74 6.75 -2.72 -11.16
C GLY A 74 5.69 -2.73 -10.07
N PRO A 75 4.55 -3.36 -10.36
CA PRO A 75 3.51 -3.58 -9.36
C PRO A 75 3.95 -4.66 -8.36
N TYR A 76 3.55 -4.48 -7.11
CA TYR A 76 3.64 -5.49 -6.07
C TYR A 76 2.46 -5.33 -5.11
N ARG A 77 2.17 -6.37 -4.34
CA ARG A 77 1.05 -6.39 -3.41
C ARG A 77 1.56 -6.69 -2.01
N GLN A 78 1.08 -5.91 -1.07
CA GLN A 78 1.34 -6.07 0.34
C GLN A 78 0.03 -6.45 1.02
N SER A 79 0.11 -7.32 2.01
CA SER A 79 -1.06 -7.75 2.78
C SER A 79 -0.71 -7.89 4.24
N SER A 80 -1.70 -7.62 5.08
CA SER A 80 -1.57 -7.73 6.51
C SER A 80 -2.88 -8.14 7.12
N GLN A 81 -2.78 -9.10 8.04
CA GLN A 81 -3.92 -9.65 8.75
C GLN A 81 -3.76 -9.38 10.24
N ARG A 82 -4.85 -8.93 10.86
CA ARG A 82 -4.95 -8.71 12.31
C ARG A 82 -6.35 -9.08 12.79
N HIS A 83 -6.44 -9.47 14.05
CA HIS A 83 -7.73 -9.57 14.73
C HIS A 83 -8.19 -8.16 15.08
N ALA A 84 -9.34 -7.74 14.54
CA ALA A 84 -10.01 -6.55 15.03
C ALA A 84 -10.88 -6.96 16.21
N TYR A 85 -10.75 -6.23 17.31
CA TYR A 85 -11.54 -6.44 18.49
C TYR A 85 -12.75 -5.50 18.48
N ALA A 86 -13.90 -6.00 18.89
CA ALA A 86 -15.08 -5.18 19.08
C ALA A 86 -14.84 -4.21 20.25
N GLY A 87 -14.73 -2.91 19.94
CA GLY A 87 -14.47 -1.85 20.91
C GLY A 87 -12.98 -1.58 21.19
N PRO A 88 -12.68 -0.48 21.91
CA PRO A 88 -11.30 -0.09 22.20
C PRO A 88 -10.64 -1.09 23.14
N HIS A 89 -9.49 -1.63 22.73
CA HIS A 89 -8.62 -2.44 23.58
C HIS A 89 -7.57 -1.54 24.24
N PRO A 90 -7.71 -1.17 25.53
CA PRO A 90 -6.82 -0.19 26.17
C PRO A 90 -5.37 -0.69 26.31
N GLU A 91 -5.14 -1.98 26.17
CA GLU A 91 -3.82 -2.62 26.30
C GLU A 91 -3.06 -2.71 24.98
N LEU A 92 -3.75 -2.57 23.84
CA LEU A 92 -3.18 -2.80 22.52
C LEU A 92 -3.25 -1.51 21.69
N ASP A 93 -2.11 -1.14 21.09
CA ASP A 93 -2.07 -0.01 20.17
C ASP A 93 -2.86 -0.30 18.89
N ALA A 94 -3.32 0.76 18.22
CA ALA A 94 -4.05 0.67 16.96
C ALA A 94 -3.28 -0.11 15.89
N THR A 95 -1.94 -0.07 15.89
CA THR A 95 -1.09 -0.86 15.00
C THR A 95 -1.15 -2.37 15.23
N GLN A 96 -1.63 -2.79 16.41
CA GLN A 96 -1.81 -4.19 16.79
C GLN A 96 -3.23 -4.68 16.58
N THR A 97 -4.23 -3.78 16.68
CA THR A 97 -5.65 -4.13 16.52
C THR A 97 -6.18 -3.90 15.11
N HIS A 98 -5.45 -3.19 14.25
CA HIS A 98 -5.90 -2.85 12.90
C HIS A 98 -4.99 -3.46 11.84
N PRO A 99 -5.54 -4.22 10.86
CA PRO A 99 -4.75 -4.67 9.73
C PRO A 99 -4.27 -3.46 8.92
N HIS A 100 -3.01 -3.52 8.52
CA HIS A 100 -2.34 -2.39 7.87
C HIS A 100 -1.26 -2.90 6.92
N ALA A 101 -1.27 -2.41 5.68
CA ALA A 101 -0.32 -2.78 4.65
C ALA A 101 0.41 -1.55 4.11
N GLU A 102 1.74 -1.57 4.15
CA GLU A 102 2.60 -0.52 3.58
C GLU A 102 3.25 -0.98 2.29
N CYS A 103 3.23 -0.11 1.29
CA CYS A 103 4.08 -0.18 0.11
C CYS A 103 5.55 -0.03 0.47
N ASN A 104 5.88 0.70 1.53
CA ASN A 104 7.25 0.91 1.99
C ASN A 104 7.63 -0.07 3.09
N GLU A 105 8.29 -1.17 2.71
CA GLU A 105 8.73 -2.18 3.65
C GLU A 105 10.23 -2.46 3.50
N PHE A 106 11.00 -2.01 4.49
CA PHE A 106 12.45 -2.17 4.52
C PHE A 106 12.91 -3.64 4.53
N ILE A 107 12.14 -4.52 5.18
CA ILE A 107 12.48 -5.95 5.32
C ILE A 107 12.43 -6.65 3.96
N THR A 108 11.38 -6.39 3.18
CA THR A 108 11.22 -6.99 1.85
C THR A 108 11.88 -6.15 0.73
N GLY A 109 12.32 -4.94 1.06
CA GLY A 109 13.00 -4.04 0.14
C GLY A 109 12.06 -3.42 -0.90
N HIS A 110 10.80 -3.19 -0.54
CA HIS A 110 9.82 -2.56 -1.42
C HIS A 110 9.61 -1.09 -1.03
N PHE A 111 9.56 -0.23 -2.04
CA PHE A 111 9.28 1.20 -1.88
C PHE A 111 8.40 1.69 -3.02
N GLY A 112 7.28 2.33 -2.72
CA GLY A 112 6.33 2.73 -3.76
C GLY A 112 5.14 3.51 -3.24
N ILE A 113 4.17 3.67 -4.13
CA ILE A 113 2.92 4.36 -3.85
C ILE A 113 1.75 3.37 -3.95
N LEU A 114 0.74 3.63 -3.14
CA LEU A 114 -0.52 2.90 -3.17
C LEU A 114 -1.28 3.25 -4.44
N VAL A 115 -1.72 2.25 -5.19
CA VAL A 115 -2.62 2.41 -6.34
C VAL A 115 -4.04 1.93 -6.05
N ASP A 116 -4.18 0.91 -5.20
CA ASP A 116 -5.47 0.46 -4.69
C ASP A 116 -5.32 -0.20 -3.31
N ALA A 117 -6.41 -0.28 -2.56
CA ALA A 117 -6.46 -1.01 -1.31
C ALA A 117 -7.83 -1.63 -1.07
N ARG A 118 -7.85 -2.80 -0.43
CA ARG A 118 -9.10 -3.47 -0.03
C ARG A 118 -8.99 -4.03 1.37
N LEU A 119 -10.15 -4.07 2.02
CA LEU A 119 -10.35 -4.62 3.35
C LEU A 119 -11.42 -5.70 3.26
N TYR A 120 -11.17 -6.86 3.85
CA TYR A 120 -12.15 -7.94 3.93
C TYR A 120 -11.96 -8.76 5.21
N GLU A 121 -13.06 -9.33 5.70
CA GLU A 121 -13.06 -10.32 6.78
C GLU A 121 -12.47 -11.64 6.24
N THR A 122 -11.50 -12.20 6.93
CA THR A 122 -10.79 -13.44 6.52
C THR A 122 -11.40 -14.67 7.16
N PHE A 123 -11.60 -14.62 8.48
CA PHE A 123 -12.28 -15.64 9.27
C PHE A 123 -12.79 -15.03 10.57
N ARG A 124 -13.80 -15.67 11.15
CA ARG A 124 -14.50 -15.23 12.35
C ARG A 124 -14.30 -16.24 13.47
#